data_AF-A0AAD5CC12-F1
#
_entry.id   AF-A0AAD5CC12-F1
#
_cell.length_a   1.000
_cell.length_b   1.000
_cell.length_c   1.000
_cell.angle_alpha   90.00
_cell.angle_beta   90.00
_cell.angle_gamma   90.00
#
_symmetry.space_group_name_H-M   'P 1'
#
loop_
_entity.id
_entity.type
_entity.pdbx_description
1 polymer ?
#
loop_
_entity_poly.entity_id
_entity_poly.type
_entity_poly.pdbx_seq_one_letter_code
_entity_poly.pdbx_strand_id
1 'polypeptide(L)'
;MATPKPFFFFLCITLILFTNVSSETLQDNQHPQPQSDDSSLEIKHKHLLSKILNLESSIDERSREINSKDERIKQLEMIVLEKSNSLTSLHSEVQSLQKKESFHAKEVEGEAHARANELVKQVENLKAEILKQNTKKEALEARINVAEKNIAELNVKLEKLQRINEEQKIRIRNTENALQKTEEERIRLQLNAARYSKELEEVHGSWLPSWLAVHLFHYQSVVVTHWNVYGRPALDITVQKALETQAQVRKWARPHIDDLHTKWIPSIKDKWLTFVTDTEPYVQILASKTVQMYDETKKTLRPHVTNIQTLFDPYIKKAKKFTKPYINQLSKTLGPHINKARVFLKPYTKKLLRGYRRLSKTTVKYHRQVHANIHTLLKENEYTRPFASYELAWLMASALLVFPVMVLLTWLQALFSKKPRRRTRSSHTGQSRRRAKRVHPDKASASR
;
A
#
# COMPACT_ATOMS: atom_id res chain seq x y z
N MET A 1 -27.68 -28.53 23.71
CA MET A 1 -26.50 -28.11 22.95
C MET A 1 -26.91 -26.96 22.03
N ALA A 2 -26.60 -25.73 22.44
CA ALA A 2 -26.94 -24.53 21.66
C ALA A 2 -25.76 -24.21 20.74
N THR A 3 -26.01 -24.13 19.43
CA THR A 3 -25.00 -23.86 18.42
C THR A 3 -24.47 -22.43 18.52
N PRO A 4 -23.14 -22.19 18.38
CA PRO A 4 -22.54 -20.85 18.42
C PRO A 4 -22.77 -20.12 17.09
N LYS A 5 -24.03 -19.84 16.77
CA LYS A 5 -24.45 -19.12 15.55
C LYS A 5 -23.86 -17.69 15.42
N PRO A 6 -23.62 -16.89 16.49
CA PRO A 6 -23.04 -15.56 16.29
C PRO A 6 -21.55 -15.62 15.95
N PHE A 7 -20.83 -16.66 16.39
CA PHE A 7 -19.39 -16.78 16.15
C PHE A 7 -19.08 -17.06 14.68
N PHE A 8 -19.86 -17.94 14.03
CA PHE A 8 -19.76 -18.18 12.59
C PHE A 8 -20.15 -16.96 11.76
N PHE A 9 -21.19 -16.22 12.18
CA PHE A 9 -21.60 -15.00 11.47
C PHE A 9 -20.53 -13.90 11.55
N PHE A 10 -19.86 -13.76 12.70
CA PHE A 10 -18.72 -12.85 12.87
C PHE A 10 -17.48 -13.31 12.09
N LEU A 11 -17.18 -14.61 12.08
CA LEU A 11 -16.09 -15.19 11.28
C LEU A 11 -16.29 -14.93 9.78
N CYS A 12 -17.53 -15.03 9.29
CA CYS A 12 -17.87 -14.70 7.90
C CYS A 12 -17.73 -13.20 7.61
N ILE A 13 -18.13 -12.31 8.52
CA ILE A 13 -17.97 -10.85 8.35
C ILE A 13 -16.49 -10.47 8.35
N THR A 14 -15.66 -11.07 9.20
CA THR A 14 -14.21 -10.85 9.17
C THR A 14 -13.59 -11.40 7.90
N LEU A 15 -14.04 -12.56 7.39
CA LEU A 15 -13.58 -13.10 6.10
C LEU A 15 -13.93 -12.17 4.92
N ILE A 16 -15.13 -11.59 4.91
CA ILE A 16 -15.60 -10.67 3.85
C ILE A 16 -14.89 -9.30 3.91
N LEU A 17 -14.49 -8.85 5.10
CA LEU A 17 -13.65 -7.65 5.26
C LEU A 17 -12.21 -7.92 4.84
N PHE A 18 -11.70 -9.13 5.05
CA PHE A 18 -10.37 -9.56 4.59
C PHE A 18 -10.27 -9.65 3.08
N THR A 19 -11.28 -10.17 2.37
CA THR A 19 -11.26 -10.26 0.90
C THR A 19 -11.36 -8.90 0.20
N ASN A 20 -12.06 -7.93 0.79
CA ASN A 20 -12.17 -6.58 0.22
C ASN A 20 -10.92 -5.70 0.47
N VAL A 21 -10.14 -5.98 1.50
CA VAL A 21 -8.89 -5.24 1.80
C VAL A 21 -7.69 -5.83 1.04
N SER A 22 -7.70 -7.13 0.71
CA SER A 22 -6.62 -7.77 -0.07
C SER A 22 -6.53 -7.36 -1.54
N SER A 23 -7.54 -6.68 -2.11
CA SER A 23 -7.51 -6.29 -3.52
C SER A 23 -6.71 -5.01 -3.81
N GLU A 24 -6.21 -4.29 -2.80
CA GLU A 24 -5.58 -2.96 -3.00
C GLU A 24 -4.08 -2.90 -2.70
N THR A 25 -3.41 -4.01 -2.39
CA THR A 25 -1.96 -3.99 -2.14
C THR A 25 -1.24 -5.18 -2.78
N LEU A 26 -1.05 -5.09 -4.10
CA LEU A 26 -0.01 -5.81 -4.82
C LEU A 26 0.81 -4.80 -5.62
N GLN A 27 1.84 -4.25 -4.99
CA GLN A 27 3.10 -3.94 -5.65
C GLN A 27 4.15 -3.65 -4.56
N ASP A 28 4.97 -4.67 -4.35
CA ASP A 28 6.42 -4.61 -4.32
C ASP A 28 7.07 -3.40 -3.62
N ASN A 29 7.75 -3.65 -2.50
CA ASN A 29 9.19 -3.40 -2.43
C ASN A 29 9.80 -3.89 -1.12
N GLN A 30 10.98 -4.47 -1.30
CA GLN A 30 11.78 -5.21 -0.35
C GLN A 30 12.79 -4.30 0.37
N HIS A 31 12.87 -4.46 1.71
CA HIS A 31 14.02 -4.24 2.61
C HIS A 31 14.49 -2.79 2.97
N PRO A 32 15.39 -2.58 3.97
CA PRO A 32 15.54 -3.07 5.37
C PRO A 32 15.39 -1.96 6.46
N GLN A 33 15.57 -2.36 7.72
CA GLN A 33 15.58 -1.58 8.98
C GLN A 33 16.63 -0.44 9.09
N PRO A 34 16.45 0.49 10.06
CA PRO A 34 17.20 1.73 10.20
C PRO A 34 18.40 1.62 11.16
N GLN A 35 19.54 2.16 10.75
CA GLN A 35 20.61 2.63 11.64
C GLN A 35 21.20 3.93 11.08
N SER A 36 21.19 4.96 11.93
CA SER A 36 21.86 6.27 11.80
C SER A 36 21.74 6.97 10.43
N ASP A 37 20.62 7.64 10.18
CA ASP A 37 20.32 8.28 8.90
C ASP A 37 21.02 9.63 8.65
N ASP A 38 21.59 10.27 9.68
CA ASP A 38 22.09 11.65 9.53
C ASP A 38 23.39 11.72 8.69
N SER A 39 24.33 10.79 8.92
CA SER A 39 25.59 10.74 8.15
C SER A 39 25.42 10.17 6.73
N SER A 40 24.50 9.22 6.55
CA SER A 40 24.21 8.60 5.25
C SER A 40 23.57 9.59 4.28
N LEU A 41 22.67 10.45 4.79
CA LEU A 41 22.01 11.48 4.00
C LEU A 41 22.98 12.59 3.59
N GLU A 42 23.89 13.00 4.49
CA GLU A 42 24.90 14.01 4.19
C GLU A 42 25.92 13.52 3.13
N ILE A 43 26.37 12.25 3.23
CA ILE A 43 27.26 11.64 2.24
C ILE A 43 26.57 11.55 0.87
N LYS A 44 25.29 11.15 0.83
CA LYS A 44 24.50 11.10 -0.40
C LYS A 44 24.29 12.49 -1.00
N HIS A 45 24.04 13.51 -0.18
CA HIS A 45 23.90 14.88 -0.64
C HIS A 45 25.20 15.41 -1.27
N LYS A 46 26.35 15.18 -0.61
CA LYS A 46 27.67 15.52 -1.15
C LYS A 46 27.98 14.78 -2.46
N HIS A 47 27.63 13.50 -2.54
CA HIS A 47 27.80 12.71 -3.75
C HIS A 47 26.90 13.19 -4.92
N LEU A 48 25.67 13.60 -4.62
CA LEU A 48 24.78 14.18 -5.62
C LEU A 48 25.31 15.54 -6.12
N LEU A 49 25.80 16.39 -5.22
CA LEU A 49 26.45 17.66 -5.60
C LEU A 49 27.67 17.44 -6.48
N SER A 50 28.56 16.50 -6.14
CA SER A 50 29.73 16.20 -6.97
C SER A 50 29.34 15.68 -8.36
N LYS A 51 28.24 14.92 -8.45
CA LYS A 51 27.73 14.40 -9.72
C LYS A 51 27.06 15.49 -10.56
N ILE A 52 26.34 16.42 -9.91
CA ILE A 52 25.77 17.60 -10.57
C ILE A 52 26.88 18.47 -11.14
N LEU A 53 27.91 18.80 -10.36
CA LEU A 53 29.05 19.59 -10.82
C LEU A 53 29.80 18.92 -11.98
N ASN A 54 29.97 17.60 -11.92
CA ASN A 54 30.61 16.86 -13.01
C ASN A 54 29.75 16.86 -14.29
N LEU A 55 28.43 16.69 -14.14
CA LEU A 55 27.48 16.79 -15.25
C LEU A 55 27.44 18.21 -15.84
N GLU A 56 27.45 19.25 -15.01
CA GLU A 56 27.55 20.65 -15.46
C GLU A 56 28.84 20.86 -16.26
N SER A 57 29.99 20.41 -15.75
CA SER A 57 31.27 20.54 -16.46
C SER A 57 31.26 19.82 -17.82
N SER A 58 30.61 18.64 -17.88
CA SER A 58 30.47 17.86 -19.11
C SER A 58 29.54 18.54 -20.11
N ILE A 59 28.46 19.18 -19.64
CA ILE A 59 27.54 19.97 -20.46
C ILE A 59 28.25 21.20 -21.02
N ASP A 60 29.05 21.89 -20.21
CA ASP A 60 29.83 23.06 -20.64
C ASP A 60 30.90 22.70 -21.67
N GLU A 61 31.55 21.54 -21.49
CA GLU A 61 32.52 21.02 -22.46
C GLU A 61 31.84 20.63 -23.78
N ARG A 62 30.72 19.90 -23.71
CA ARG A 62 29.90 19.55 -24.88
C ARG A 62 29.39 20.79 -25.61
N SER A 63 28.97 21.82 -24.89
CA SER A 63 28.49 23.08 -25.47
C SER A 63 29.60 23.83 -26.20
N ARG A 64 30.82 23.84 -25.63
CA ARG A 64 32.00 24.39 -26.31
C ARG A 64 32.36 23.60 -27.57
N GLU A 65 32.27 22.28 -27.53
CA GLU A 65 32.52 21.42 -28.70
C GLU A 65 31.49 21.66 -29.82
N ILE A 66 30.21 21.82 -29.46
CA ILE A 66 29.14 22.14 -30.42
C ILE A 66 29.41 23.50 -31.08
N ASN A 67 29.71 24.54 -30.31
CA ASN A 67 30.02 25.87 -30.87
C ASN A 67 31.23 25.84 -31.83
N SER A 68 32.27 25.05 -31.51
CA SER A 68 33.42 24.83 -32.39
C SER A 68 33.03 24.16 -33.71
N LYS A 69 32.13 23.16 -33.65
CA LYS A 69 31.61 22.48 -34.84
C LYS A 69 30.72 23.39 -35.68
N ASP A 70 29.90 24.23 -35.05
CA ASP A 70 29.07 25.23 -35.74
C ASP A 70 29.91 26.23 -36.52
N GLU A 71 31.00 26.74 -35.94
CA GLU A 71 31.92 27.62 -36.68
C GLU A 71 32.58 26.91 -37.87
N ARG A 72 32.90 25.62 -37.72
CA ARG A 72 33.46 24.81 -38.80
C ARG A 72 32.43 24.53 -39.91
N ILE A 73 31.15 24.41 -39.56
CA ILE A 73 30.04 24.31 -40.52
C ILE A 73 29.88 25.61 -41.29
N LYS A 74 29.88 26.77 -40.62
CA LYS A 74 29.83 28.08 -41.28
C LYS A 74 30.97 28.25 -42.29
N GLN A 75 32.18 27.82 -41.93
CA GLN A 75 33.33 27.84 -42.85
C GLN A 75 33.09 26.97 -44.09
N LEU A 76 32.55 25.76 -43.91
CA LEU A 76 32.23 24.86 -45.03
C LEU A 76 31.11 25.42 -45.92
N GLU A 77 30.08 26.04 -45.35
CA GLU A 77 29.01 26.70 -46.10
C GLU A 77 29.53 27.86 -46.95
N MET A 78 30.44 28.67 -46.38
CA MET A 78 31.13 29.76 -47.08
C MET A 78 31.91 29.24 -48.30
N ILE A 79 32.66 28.15 -48.12
CA ILE A 79 33.41 27.50 -49.21
C ILE A 79 32.46 26.94 -50.27
N VAL A 80 31.36 26.31 -49.89
CA VAL A 80 30.36 25.78 -50.83
C VAL A 80 29.72 26.91 -51.64
N LEU A 81 29.39 28.03 -50.99
CA LEU A 81 28.84 29.21 -51.64
C LEU A 81 29.83 29.78 -52.67
N GLU A 82 31.10 29.94 -52.30
CA GLU A 82 32.16 30.41 -53.18
C GLU A 82 32.37 29.49 -54.39
N LYS A 83 32.40 28.16 -54.16
CA LYS A 83 32.51 27.17 -55.24
C LYS A 83 31.28 27.16 -56.14
N SER A 84 30.08 27.38 -55.61
CA SER A 84 28.85 27.51 -56.40
C SER A 84 28.87 28.76 -57.29
N ASN A 85 29.34 29.89 -56.76
CA ASN A 85 29.52 31.13 -57.53
C ASN A 85 30.60 30.96 -58.62
N SER A 86 31.67 30.23 -58.31
CA SER A 86 32.72 29.89 -59.30
C SER A 86 32.15 29.01 -60.43
N LEU A 87 31.30 28.03 -60.08
CA LEU A 87 30.68 27.11 -61.02
C LEU A 87 29.66 27.82 -61.92
N THR A 88 28.90 28.78 -61.40
CA THR A 88 27.99 29.61 -62.21
C THR A 88 28.75 30.56 -63.13
N SER A 89 29.88 31.12 -62.69
CA SER A 89 30.80 31.88 -63.54
C SER A 89 31.35 31.02 -64.67
N LEU A 90 31.92 29.85 -64.35
CA LEU A 90 32.42 28.87 -65.34
C LEU A 90 31.30 28.42 -66.30
N HIS A 91 30.09 28.21 -65.81
CA HIS A 91 28.96 27.84 -66.66
C HIS A 91 28.59 28.96 -67.64
N SER A 92 28.61 30.22 -67.19
CA SER A 92 28.40 31.38 -68.07
C SER A 92 29.52 31.57 -69.09
N GLU A 93 30.76 31.25 -68.71
CA GLU A 93 31.93 31.28 -69.60
C GLU A 93 31.85 30.17 -70.66
N VAL A 94 31.47 28.95 -70.27
CA VAL A 94 31.18 27.85 -71.20
C VAL A 94 30.02 28.20 -72.14
N GLN A 95 28.96 28.82 -71.65
CA GLN A 95 27.87 29.31 -72.50
C GLN A 95 28.32 30.41 -73.47
N SER A 96 29.26 31.27 -73.06
CA SER A 96 29.86 32.31 -73.90
C SER A 96 30.79 31.75 -74.99
N LEU A 97 31.52 30.67 -74.67
CA LEU A 97 32.38 29.95 -75.60
C LEU A 97 31.56 29.10 -76.59
N GLN A 98 30.48 28.49 -76.13
CA GLN A 98 29.52 27.75 -76.98
C GLN A 98 28.76 28.68 -77.95
N LYS A 99 28.71 29.99 -77.67
CA LYS A 99 28.17 31.03 -78.56
C LYS A 99 29.22 31.64 -79.50
N LYS A 100 30.51 31.27 -79.36
CA LYS A 100 31.63 31.69 -80.23
C LYS A 100 32.14 30.59 -81.16
N GLU A 101 31.56 29.40 -81.12
CA GLU A 101 32.00 28.26 -81.92
C GLU A 101 31.22 28.18 -83.25
N SER A 102 31.54 29.12 -84.14
CA SER A 102 31.30 28.98 -85.56
C SER A 102 32.56 29.39 -86.33
N PHE A 103 33.20 28.39 -86.97
CA PHE A 103 34.42 28.43 -87.79
C PHE A 103 35.70 28.75 -86.99
N HIS A 104 36.71 27.87 -86.85
CA HIS A 104 37.41 27.13 -87.92
C HIS A 104 38.04 25.83 -87.38
N ALA A 105 38.20 24.85 -88.27
CA ALA A 105 38.71 23.51 -88.01
C ALA A 105 40.23 23.41 -87.76
N LYS A 106 40.55 22.29 -87.08
CA LYS A 106 41.76 21.46 -87.13
C LYS A 106 43.00 21.90 -86.34
N GLU A 107 43.47 20.93 -85.54
CA GLU A 107 44.77 20.82 -84.86
C GLU A 107 44.84 21.17 -83.35
N VAL A 108 43.84 20.77 -82.55
CA VAL A 108 44.02 20.51 -81.08
C VAL A 108 43.11 19.35 -80.62
N GLU A 109 42.89 18.34 -81.48
CA GLU A 109 41.89 17.28 -81.23
C GLU A 109 42.41 16.19 -80.25
N GLY A 110 43.73 16.10 -80.05
CA GLY A 110 44.35 15.16 -79.09
C GLY A 110 44.41 15.67 -77.64
N GLU A 111 44.71 16.96 -77.43
CA GLU A 111 44.78 17.55 -76.09
C GLU A 111 43.40 17.86 -75.49
N ALA A 112 42.43 18.26 -76.32
CA ALA A 112 41.07 18.53 -75.87
C ALA A 112 40.35 17.25 -75.39
N HIS A 113 40.54 16.12 -76.07
CA HIS A 113 39.97 14.83 -75.65
C HIS A 113 40.69 14.22 -74.43
N ALA A 114 42.00 14.43 -74.26
CA ALA A 114 42.71 14.05 -73.04
C ALA A 114 42.23 14.86 -71.83
N ARG A 115 42.11 16.19 -71.95
CA ARG A 115 41.58 17.06 -70.89
C ARG A 115 40.10 16.79 -70.58
N ALA A 116 39.29 16.48 -71.59
CA ALA A 116 37.89 16.10 -71.40
C ALA A 116 37.76 14.76 -70.64
N ASN A 117 38.57 13.74 -70.98
CA ASN A 117 38.58 12.47 -70.28
C ASN A 117 39.08 12.60 -68.82
N GLU A 118 40.05 13.49 -68.58
CA GLU A 118 40.54 13.79 -67.23
C GLU A 118 39.49 14.53 -66.39
N LEU A 119 38.78 15.50 -66.98
CA LEU A 119 37.64 16.17 -66.34
C LEU A 119 36.50 15.20 -66.02
N VAL A 120 36.18 14.26 -66.93
CA VAL A 120 35.18 13.21 -66.67
C VAL A 120 35.60 12.35 -65.48
N LYS A 121 36.87 11.94 -65.39
CA LYS A 121 37.38 11.21 -64.22
C LYS A 121 37.28 12.02 -62.93
N GLN A 122 37.57 13.32 -62.96
CA GLN A 122 37.43 14.19 -61.79
C GLN A 122 35.95 14.31 -61.36
N VAL A 123 35.03 14.44 -62.32
CA VAL A 123 33.59 14.51 -62.07
C VAL A 123 33.08 13.18 -61.47
N GLU A 124 33.52 12.04 -61.99
CA GLU A 124 33.15 10.73 -61.41
C GLU A 124 33.68 10.56 -59.99
N ASN A 125 34.91 10.98 -59.71
CA ASN A 125 35.48 10.93 -58.36
C ASN A 125 34.74 11.85 -57.38
N LEU A 126 34.40 13.06 -57.81
CA LEU A 126 33.57 13.99 -57.02
C LEU A 126 32.18 13.42 -56.75
N LYS A 127 31.58 12.76 -57.73
CA LYS A 127 30.26 12.12 -57.59
C LYS A 127 30.29 10.99 -56.57
N ALA A 128 31.37 10.19 -56.55
CA ALA A 128 31.56 9.14 -55.54
C ALA A 128 31.77 9.72 -54.12
N GLU A 129 32.54 10.79 -53.98
CA GLU A 129 32.75 11.46 -52.68
C GLU A 129 31.45 12.11 -52.16
N ILE A 130 30.64 12.73 -53.05
CA ILE A 130 29.31 13.27 -52.69
C ILE A 130 28.39 12.17 -52.18
N LEU A 131 28.33 11.00 -52.84
CA LEU A 131 27.53 9.87 -52.37
C LEU A 131 27.99 9.39 -50.98
N LYS A 132 29.30 9.31 -50.76
CA LYS A 132 29.89 8.94 -49.46
C LYS A 132 29.60 9.98 -48.38
N GLN A 133 29.57 11.27 -48.70
CA GLN A 133 29.18 12.30 -47.75
C GLN A 133 27.68 12.29 -47.45
N ASN A 134 26.82 12.03 -48.45
CA ASN A 134 25.37 11.91 -48.23
C ASN A 134 25.04 10.77 -47.27
N THR A 135 25.64 9.58 -47.44
CA THR A 135 25.41 8.46 -46.50
C THR A 135 25.86 8.79 -45.07
N LYS A 136 26.95 9.54 -44.88
CA LYS A 136 27.37 10.03 -43.56
C LYS A 136 26.37 11.06 -42.99
N LYS A 137 25.84 11.95 -43.84
CA LYS A 137 24.82 12.93 -43.46
C LYS A 137 23.55 12.22 -42.96
N GLU A 138 23.05 11.24 -43.70
CA GLU A 138 21.88 10.43 -43.30
C GLU A 138 22.10 9.72 -41.96
N ALA A 139 23.29 9.14 -41.73
CA ALA A 139 23.64 8.52 -40.46
C ALA A 139 23.69 9.53 -39.29
N LEU A 140 24.13 10.76 -39.54
CA LEU A 140 24.12 11.84 -38.55
C LEU A 140 22.71 12.35 -38.27
N GLU A 141 21.88 12.56 -39.30
CA GLU A 141 20.47 12.93 -39.13
C GLU A 141 19.70 11.88 -38.32
N ALA A 142 19.94 10.59 -38.57
CA ALA A 142 19.35 9.52 -37.76
C ALA A 142 19.77 9.62 -36.28
N ARG A 143 21.03 9.95 -35.98
CA ARG A 143 21.51 10.15 -34.60
C ARG A 143 20.92 11.39 -33.94
N ILE A 144 20.77 12.48 -34.68
CA ILE A 144 20.13 13.73 -34.20
C ILE A 144 18.67 13.43 -33.83
N ASN A 145 17.92 12.77 -34.71
CA ASN A 145 16.53 12.39 -34.46
C ASN A 145 16.37 11.50 -33.21
N VAL A 146 17.32 10.61 -32.94
CA VAL A 146 17.33 9.79 -31.71
C VAL A 146 17.65 10.65 -30.49
N ALA A 147 18.62 11.56 -30.58
CA ALA A 147 18.96 12.47 -29.49
C ALA A 147 17.80 13.41 -29.14
N GLU A 148 17.10 13.96 -30.14
CA GLU A 148 15.92 14.81 -29.95
C GLU A 148 14.78 14.07 -29.22
N LYS A 149 14.52 12.81 -29.59
CA LYS A 149 13.54 11.97 -28.88
C LYS A 149 13.92 11.75 -27.42
N ASN A 150 15.20 11.49 -27.15
CA ASN A 150 15.70 11.32 -25.78
C ASN A 150 15.57 12.62 -24.96
N ILE A 151 15.86 13.78 -25.56
CA ILE A 151 15.70 15.10 -24.92
C ILE A 151 14.22 15.35 -24.59
N ALA A 152 13.31 15.06 -25.52
CA ALA A 152 11.87 15.19 -25.28
C ALA A 152 11.40 14.29 -24.13
N GLU A 153 11.88 13.04 -24.07
CA GLU A 153 11.56 12.12 -22.96
C GLU A 153 12.10 12.63 -21.61
N LEU A 154 13.33 13.14 -21.59
CA LEU A 154 13.95 13.72 -20.39
C LEU A 154 13.19 14.97 -19.90
N ASN A 155 12.73 15.83 -20.81
CA ASN A 155 11.92 17.00 -20.46
C ASN A 155 10.59 16.58 -19.80
N VAL A 156 9.91 15.55 -20.32
CA VAL A 156 8.69 15.02 -19.69
C VAL A 156 8.97 14.46 -18.29
N LYS A 157 10.11 13.77 -18.09
CA LYS A 157 10.53 13.29 -16.77
C LYS A 157 10.84 14.45 -15.82
N LEU A 158 11.50 15.51 -16.30
CA LEU A 158 11.82 16.69 -15.53
C LEU A 158 10.57 17.42 -15.05
N GLU A 159 9.58 17.63 -15.92
CA GLU A 159 8.29 18.22 -15.53
C GLU A 159 7.56 17.40 -14.47
N LYS A 160 7.56 16.06 -14.60
CA LYS A 160 6.95 15.18 -13.59
C LYS A 160 7.64 15.33 -12.24
N LEU A 161 8.98 15.39 -12.22
CA LEU A 161 9.74 15.60 -10.99
C LEU A 161 9.46 16.97 -10.35
N GLN A 162 9.37 18.03 -11.16
CA GLN A 162 8.98 19.37 -10.67
C GLN A 162 7.58 19.35 -10.02
N ARG A 163 6.59 18.70 -10.65
CA ARG A 163 5.25 18.57 -10.06
C ARG A 163 5.27 17.81 -8.73
N ILE A 164 6.03 16.71 -8.65
CA ILE A 164 6.18 15.94 -7.41
C ILE A 164 6.84 16.79 -6.32
N ASN A 165 7.86 17.58 -6.66
CA ASN A 165 8.55 18.45 -5.72
C ASN A 165 7.61 19.52 -5.15
N GLU A 166 6.83 20.21 -5.99
CA GLU A 166 5.84 21.19 -5.53
C GLU A 166 4.75 20.55 -4.65
N GLU A 167 4.30 19.33 -4.98
CA GLU A 167 3.37 18.60 -4.12
C GLU A 167 3.98 18.25 -2.75
N GLN A 168 5.24 17.80 -2.72
CA GLN A 168 5.96 17.52 -1.48
C GLN A 168 6.14 18.79 -0.64
N LYS A 169 6.48 19.92 -1.25
CA LYS A 169 6.61 21.22 -0.58
C LYS A 169 5.30 21.67 0.07
N ILE A 170 4.17 21.47 -0.61
CA ILE A 170 2.84 21.75 -0.03
C ILE A 170 2.54 20.80 1.14
N ARG A 171 2.87 19.51 1.02
CA ARG A 171 2.68 18.53 2.11
C ARG A 171 3.53 18.89 3.34
N ILE A 172 4.79 19.28 3.15
CA ILE A 172 5.70 19.71 4.22
C ILE A 172 5.12 20.93 4.95
N ARG A 173 4.74 21.98 4.22
CA ARG A 173 4.10 23.16 4.82
C ARG A 173 2.84 22.82 5.62
N ASN A 174 2.01 21.91 5.11
CA ASN A 174 0.81 21.48 5.83
C ASN A 174 1.12 20.70 7.12
N THR A 175 2.18 19.89 7.11
CA THR A 175 2.63 19.17 8.31
C THR A 175 3.30 20.09 9.33
N GLU A 176 4.08 21.07 8.88
CA GLU A 176 4.69 22.10 9.74
C GLU A 176 3.60 22.94 10.43
N ASN A 177 2.61 23.42 9.69
CA ASN A 177 1.49 24.16 10.28
C ASN A 177 0.69 23.33 11.30
N ALA A 178 0.52 22.03 11.04
CA ALA A 178 -0.14 21.13 11.97
C ALA A 178 0.70 20.90 13.24
N LEU A 179 2.02 20.76 13.08
CA LEU A 179 2.97 20.64 14.19
C LEU A 179 2.96 21.90 15.06
N GLN A 180 3.13 23.08 14.45
CA GLN A 180 3.10 24.36 15.15
C GLN A 180 1.81 24.52 15.96
N LYS A 181 0.65 24.19 15.37
CA LYS A 181 -0.62 24.24 16.10
C LYS A 181 -0.66 23.28 17.31
N THR A 182 -0.10 22.07 17.17
CA THR A 182 -0.03 21.13 18.30
C THR A 182 0.94 21.59 19.39
N GLU A 183 2.02 22.27 19.01
CA GLU A 183 2.97 22.88 19.96
C GLU A 183 2.34 24.04 20.70
N GLU A 184 1.62 24.93 20.00
CA GLU A 184 0.85 26.02 20.61
C GLU A 184 -0.22 25.48 21.58
N GLU A 185 -0.97 24.45 21.19
CA GLU A 185 -1.95 23.78 22.06
C GLU A 185 -1.28 23.14 23.29
N ARG A 186 -0.12 22.49 23.12
CA ARG A 186 0.64 21.91 24.24
C ARG A 186 1.11 22.99 25.21
N ILE A 187 1.70 24.08 24.71
CA ILE A 187 2.17 25.20 25.54
C ILE A 187 0.98 25.79 26.30
N ARG A 188 -0.15 26.00 25.64
CA ARG A 188 -1.38 26.48 26.30
C ARG A 188 -1.87 25.55 27.39
N LEU A 189 -1.87 24.23 27.14
CA LEU A 189 -2.27 23.24 28.16
C LEU A 189 -1.30 23.21 29.34
N GLN A 190 0.01 23.31 29.09
CA GLN A 190 1.03 23.39 30.14
C GLN A 190 0.87 24.66 30.99
N LEU A 191 0.65 25.82 30.36
CA LEU A 191 0.39 27.07 31.05
C LEU A 191 -0.90 27.00 31.88
N ASN A 192 -1.97 26.42 31.33
CA ASN A 192 -3.21 26.22 32.07
C ASN A 192 -3.02 25.27 33.26
N ALA A 193 -2.30 24.16 33.08
CA ALA A 193 -2.01 23.21 34.16
C ALA A 193 -1.16 23.86 35.26
N ALA A 194 -0.14 24.65 34.89
CA ALA A 194 0.68 25.42 35.83
C ALA A 194 -0.14 26.50 36.56
N ARG A 195 -1.09 27.13 35.86
CA ARG A 195 -2.03 28.07 36.47
C ARG A 195 -2.95 27.38 37.47
N TYR A 196 -3.60 26.29 37.08
CA TYR A 196 -4.47 25.55 37.99
C TYR A 196 -3.72 24.93 39.16
N SER A 197 -2.48 24.46 38.97
CA SER A 197 -1.67 23.96 40.08
C SER A 197 -1.33 25.08 41.06
N LYS A 198 -1.03 26.29 40.58
CA LYS A 198 -0.77 27.46 41.43
C LYS A 198 -2.03 27.93 42.17
N GLU A 199 -3.17 28.04 41.46
CA GLU A 199 -4.47 28.34 42.09
C GLU A 199 -4.82 27.25 43.13
N LEU A 200 -4.54 25.99 42.84
CA LEU A 200 -4.77 24.88 43.77
C LEU A 200 -3.82 24.89 44.97
N GLU A 201 -2.58 25.32 44.81
CA GLU A 201 -1.59 25.49 45.89
C GLU A 201 -1.99 26.66 46.83
N GLU A 202 -2.39 27.80 46.25
CA GLU A 202 -2.92 28.95 47.01
C GLU A 202 -4.21 28.59 47.77
N VAL A 203 -5.12 27.83 47.14
CA VAL A 203 -6.33 27.31 47.79
C VAL A 203 -5.99 26.21 48.80
N HIS A 204 -5.05 25.30 48.54
CA HIS A 204 -4.70 24.23 49.49
C HIS A 204 -4.09 24.76 50.79
N GLY A 205 -3.29 25.83 50.71
CA GLY A 205 -2.71 26.47 51.90
C GLY A 205 -3.74 27.14 52.81
N SER A 206 -4.96 27.40 52.31
CA SER A 206 -5.99 28.19 53.01
C SER A 206 -7.33 27.46 53.18
N TRP A 207 -7.60 26.42 52.39
CA TRP A 207 -8.89 25.70 52.36
C TRP A 207 -8.86 24.34 53.05
N LEU A 208 -7.71 23.63 53.09
CA LEU A 208 -7.64 22.39 53.86
C LEU A 208 -7.45 22.70 55.34
N PRO A 209 -8.43 22.36 56.21
CA PRO A 209 -8.23 22.48 57.64
C PRO A 209 -6.97 21.69 58.04
N SER A 210 -6.15 22.24 58.94
CA SER A 210 -4.87 21.63 59.32
C SER A 210 -5.00 20.17 59.76
N TRP A 211 -6.14 19.78 60.34
CA TRP A 211 -6.44 18.40 60.70
C TRP A 211 -6.54 17.48 59.46
N LEU A 212 -7.20 17.90 58.37
CA LEU A 212 -7.38 17.09 57.15
C LEU A 212 -6.07 16.92 56.37
N ALA A 213 -5.24 17.98 56.31
CA ALA A 213 -3.92 17.90 55.68
C ALA A 213 -3.03 16.86 56.38
N VAL A 214 -2.99 16.88 57.72
CA VAL A 214 -2.25 15.90 58.53
C VAL A 214 -2.78 14.48 58.29
N HIS A 215 -4.10 14.28 58.19
CA HIS A 215 -4.67 12.97 57.90
C HIS A 215 -4.36 12.46 56.50
N LEU A 216 -4.33 13.34 55.48
CA LEU A 216 -3.95 12.95 54.12
C LEU A 216 -2.47 12.57 54.03
N PHE A 217 -1.58 13.32 54.68
CA PHE A 217 -0.16 12.95 54.76
C PHE A 217 0.04 11.64 55.52
N HIS A 218 -0.69 11.42 56.62
CA HIS A 218 -0.66 10.17 57.36
C HIS A 218 -1.16 8.99 56.52
N TYR A 219 -2.29 9.15 55.83
CA TYR A 219 -2.85 8.12 54.96
C TYR A 219 -1.93 7.81 53.77
N GLN A 220 -1.35 8.83 53.14
CA GLN A 220 -0.37 8.65 52.07
C GLN A 220 0.86 7.89 52.58
N SER A 221 1.38 8.23 53.77
CA SER A 221 2.49 7.52 54.39
C SER A 221 2.15 6.05 54.68
N VAL A 222 0.96 5.79 55.24
CA VAL A 222 0.47 4.43 55.52
C VAL A 222 0.30 3.61 54.23
N VAL A 223 -0.28 4.19 53.17
CA VAL A 223 -0.45 3.49 51.90
C VAL A 223 0.89 3.21 51.23
N VAL A 224 1.83 4.17 51.22
CA VAL A 224 3.16 3.98 50.64
C VAL A 224 3.98 2.94 51.41
N THR A 225 3.94 3.00 52.75
CA THR A 225 4.61 2.00 53.59
C THR A 225 4.01 0.61 53.41
N HIS A 226 2.68 0.48 53.40
CA HIS A 226 2.00 -0.80 53.18
C HIS A 226 2.23 -1.36 51.77
N TRP A 227 2.29 -0.49 50.75
CA TRP A 227 2.68 -0.87 49.39
C TRP A 227 4.11 -1.41 49.33
N ASN A 228 5.05 -0.75 50.00
CA ASN A 228 6.45 -1.20 50.00
C ASN A 228 6.66 -2.49 50.79
N VAL A 229 5.92 -2.70 51.88
CA VAL A 229 6.03 -3.89 52.73
C VAL A 229 5.33 -5.11 52.11
N TYR A 230 4.14 -4.93 51.52
CA TYR A 230 3.32 -6.05 51.05
C TYR A 230 3.10 -6.07 49.53
N GLY A 231 2.84 -4.92 48.92
CA GLY A 231 2.50 -4.82 47.50
C GLY A 231 3.68 -5.12 46.57
N ARG A 232 4.83 -4.48 46.83
CA ARG A 232 6.04 -4.62 46.01
C ARG A 232 6.60 -6.05 46.04
N PRO A 233 6.77 -6.72 47.20
CA PRO A 233 7.26 -8.10 47.23
C PRO A 233 6.29 -9.09 46.56
N ALA A 234 4.98 -8.89 46.70
CA ALA A 234 3.99 -9.74 46.03
C ALA A 234 4.09 -9.61 44.50
N LEU A 235 4.26 -8.39 43.98
CA LEU A 235 4.50 -8.17 42.55
C LEU A 235 5.81 -8.82 42.09
N ASP A 236 6.90 -8.62 42.82
CA ASP A 236 8.20 -9.20 42.47
C ASP A 236 8.14 -10.74 42.41
N ILE A 237 7.44 -11.39 43.35
CA ILE A 237 7.19 -12.84 43.34
C ILE A 237 6.38 -13.26 42.10
N THR A 238 5.34 -12.52 41.72
CA THR A 238 4.54 -12.84 40.53
C THR A 238 5.35 -12.70 39.24
N VAL A 239 6.20 -11.69 39.15
CA VAL A 239 7.10 -11.47 38.02
C VAL A 239 8.13 -12.60 37.94
N GLN A 240 8.75 -12.97 39.06
CA GLN A 240 9.69 -14.08 39.11
C GLN A 240 9.04 -15.41 38.66
N LYS A 241 7.83 -15.70 39.15
CA LYS A 241 7.09 -16.91 38.78
C LYS A 241 6.68 -16.92 37.29
N ALA A 242 6.36 -15.74 36.74
CA ALA A 242 6.11 -15.60 35.30
C ALA A 242 7.38 -15.87 34.47
N LEU A 243 8.55 -15.43 34.94
CA LEU A 243 9.83 -15.70 34.27
C LEU A 243 10.24 -17.18 34.37
N GLU A 244 10.05 -17.81 35.52
CA GLU A 244 10.32 -19.25 35.73
C GLU A 244 9.43 -20.12 34.85
N THR A 245 8.13 -19.82 34.77
CA THR A 245 7.18 -20.55 33.91
C THR A 245 7.50 -20.34 32.43
N GLN A 246 7.89 -19.13 32.02
CA GLN A 246 8.39 -18.88 30.67
C GLN A 246 9.63 -19.74 30.35
N ALA A 247 10.56 -19.87 31.29
CA ALA A 247 11.76 -20.69 31.11
C ALA A 247 11.43 -22.19 31.02
N GLN A 248 10.48 -22.70 31.81
CA GLN A 248 10.00 -24.08 31.74
C GLN A 248 9.30 -24.37 30.40
N VAL A 249 8.41 -23.49 29.95
CA VAL A 249 7.72 -23.62 28.65
C VAL A 249 8.74 -23.61 27.52
N ARG A 250 9.77 -22.76 27.59
CA ARG A 250 10.88 -22.79 26.63
C ARG A 250 11.59 -24.13 26.61
N LYS A 251 11.96 -24.70 27.77
CA LYS A 251 12.64 -26.02 27.85
C LYS A 251 11.77 -27.16 27.31
N TRP A 252 10.47 -27.17 27.62
CA TRP A 252 9.53 -28.17 27.11
C TRP A 252 9.31 -28.06 25.59
N ALA A 253 9.26 -26.84 25.05
CA ALA A 253 9.00 -26.61 23.64
C ALA A 253 10.20 -26.97 22.73
N ARG A 254 11.45 -26.86 23.20
CA ARG A 254 12.65 -27.14 22.38
C ARG A 254 12.61 -28.49 21.65
N PRO A 255 12.46 -29.65 22.31
CA PRO A 255 12.50 -30.94 21.63
C PRO A 255 11.36 -31.14 20.63
N HIS A 256 10.18 -30.57 20.91
CA HIS A 256 9.03 -30.68 20.01
C HIS A 256 9.16 -29.81 18.76
N ILE A 257 9.83 -28.67 18.87
CA ILE A 257 10.10 -27.79 17.72
C ILE A 257 11.20 -28.39 16.83
N ASP A 258 12.22 -29.00 17.44
CA ASP A 258 13.26 -29.71 16.71
C ASP A 258 12.70 -30.93 15.95
N ASP A 259 11.84 -31.73 16.57
CA ASP A 259 11.15 -32.84 15.88
C ASP A 259 10.23 -32.33 14.76
N LEU A 260 9.56 -31.20 14.96
CA LEU A 260 8.69 -30.61 13.94
C LEU A 260 9.50 -30.21 12.71
N HIS A 261 10.64 -29.54 12.91
CA HIS A 261 11.49 -29.08 11.81
C HIS A 261 12.19 -30.23 11.08
N THR A 262 12.69 -31.22 11.83
CA THR A 262 13.52 -32.29 11.26
C THR A 262 12.73 -33.44 10.68
N LYS A 263 11.58 -33.82 11.27
CA LYS A 263 10.80 -34.99 10.85
C LYS A 263 9.50 -34.62 10.16
N TRP A 264 8.73 -33.71 10.74
CA TRP A 264 7.36 -33.47 10.30
C TRP A 264 7.27 -32.57 9.07
N ILE A 265 7.99 -31.45 9.03
CA ILE A 265 7.96 -30.54 7.88
C ILE A 265 8.38 -31.24 6.57
N PRO A 266 9.48 -32.01 6.53
CA PRO A 266 9.87 -32.73 5.32
C PRO A 266 8.84 -33.80 4.93
N SER A 267 8.34 -34.58 5.90
CA SER A 267 7.35 -35.64 5.62
C SER A 267 6.02 -35.09 5.11
N ILE A 268 5.56 -33.96 5.65
CA ILE A 268 4.36 -33.27 5.17
C ILE A 268 4.59 -32.73 3.76
N LYS A 269 5.76 -32.14 3.49
CA LYS A 269 6.10 -31.61 2.17
C LYS A 269 6.11 -32.70 1.11
N ASP A 270 6.71 -33.85 1.40
CA ASP A 270 6.77 -34.98 0.46
C ASP A 270 5.38 -35.58 0.23
N LYS A 271 4.60 -35.81 1.29
CA LYS A 271 3.22 -36.33 1.16
C LYS A 271 2.28 -35.36 0.46
N TRP A 272 2.47 -34.06 0.65
CA TRP A 272 1.71 -33.03 -0.05
C TRP A 272 2.09 -32.99 -1.53
N LEU A 273 3.37 -33.09 -1.86
CA LEU A 273 3.84 -33.15 -3.25
C LEU A 273 3.25 -34.36 -3.99
N THR A 274 3.27 -35.55 -3.37
CA THR A 274 2.67 -36.76 -3.96
C THR A 274 1.17 -36.60 -4.12
N PHE A 275 0.47 -36.08 -3.10
CA PHE A 275 -0.98 -35.88 -3.15
C PHE A 275 -1.39 -34.88 -4.24
N VAL A 276 -0.66 -33.77 -4.38
CA VAL A 276 -0.92 -32.77 -5.44
C VAL A 276 -0.69 -33.40 -6.81
N THR A 277 0.39 -34.16 -6.99
CA THR A 277 0.72 -34.82 -8.26
C THR A 277 -0.34 -35.86 -8.65
N ASP A 278 -0.83 -36.65 -7.68
CA ASP A 278 -1.84 -37.68 -7.92
C ASP A 278 -3.25 -37.10 -8.18
N THR A 279 -3.56 -35.94 -7.60
CA THR A 279 -4.90 -35.33 -7.69
C THR A 279 -5.05 -34.32 -8.82
N GLU A 280 -3.95 -33.75 -9.31
CA GLU A 280 -3.94 -32.82 -10.45
C GLU A 280 -4.73 -33.30 -11.68
N PRO A 281 -4.57 -34.54 -12.18
CA PRO A 281 -5.33 -34.99 -13.35
C PRO A 281 -6.85 -35.06 -13.07
N TYR A 282 -7.26 -35.43 -11.86
CA TYR A 282 -8.68 -35.51 -11.49
C TYR A 282 -9.33 -34.13 -11.39
N VAL A 283 -8.60 -33.14 -10.85
CA VAL A 283 -9.07 -31.75 -10.77
C VAL A 283 -9.21 -31.17 -12.18
N GLN A 284 -8.26 -31.44 -13.09
CA GLN A 284 -8.35 -30.99 -14.48
C GLN A 284 -9.52 -31.65 -15.24
N ILE A 285 -9.79 -32.93 -15.02
CA ILE A 285 -10.94 -33.64 -15.61
C ILE A 285 -12.28 -33.08 -15.07
N LEU A 286 -12.36 -32.82 -13.76
CA LEU A 286 -13.56 -32.22 -13.16
C LEU A 286 -13.77 -30.78 -13.63
N ALA A 287 -12.70 -29.98 -13.71
CA ALA A 287 -12.75 -28.61 -14.22
C ALA A 287 -13.24 -28.58 -15.68
N SER A 288 -12.69 -29.43 -16.55
CA SER A 288 -13.14 -29.50 -17.94
C SER A 288 -14.60 -29.98 -18.08
N LYS A 289 -15.00 -31.03 -17.34
CA LYS A 289 -16.39 -31.51 -17.36
C LYS A 289 -17.39 -30.49 -16.80
N THR A 290 -17.03 -29.78 -15.73
CA THR A 290 -17.93 -28.75 -15.15
C THR A 290 -18.09 -27.55 -16.08
N VAL A 291 -17.02 -27.12 -16.77
CA VAL A 291 -17.12 -26.07 -17.80
C VAL A 291 -18.01 -26.51 -18.96
N GLN A 292 -17.83 -27.75 -19.46
CA GLN A 292 -18.66 -28.29 -20.54
C GLN A 292 -20.14 -28.40 -20.14
N MET A 293 -20.45 -28.97 -18.98
CA MET A 293 -21.83 -29.05 -18.49
C MET A 293 -22.44 -27.67 -18.26
N TYR A 294 -21.66 -26.71 -17.77
CA TYR A 294 -22.12 -25.33 -17.58
C TYR A 294 -22.48 -24.67 -18.92
N ASP A 295 -21.65 -24.84 -19.95
CA ASP A 295 -21.91 -24.28 -21.28
C ASP A 295 -23.11 -24.94 -21.97
N GLU A 296 -23.28 -26.26 -21.82
CA GLU A 296 -24.46 -26.98 -22.30
C GLU A 296 -25.73 -26.54 -21.57
N THR A 297 -25.66 -26.41 -20.25
CA THR A 297 -26.78 -25.91 -19.44
C THR A 297 -27.12 -24.48 -19.84
N LYS A 298 -26.12 -23.60 -20.01
CA LYS A 298 -26.31 -22.21 -20.43
C LYS A 298 -26.93 -22.13 -21.83
N LYS A 299 -26.51 -22.97 -22.78
CA LYS A 299 -27.14 -23.06 -24.12
C LYS A 299 -28.60 -23.48 -24.02
N THR A 300 -28.91 -24.46 -23.18
CA THR A 300 -30.26 -25.01 -23.01
C THR A 300 -31.19 -24.04 -22.26
N LEU A 301 -30.67 -23.32 -21.27
CA LEU A 301 -31.45 -22.42 -20.44
C LEU A 301 -31.67 -21.05 -21.09
N ARG A 302 -30.81 -20.65 -22.04
CA ARG A 302 -30.91 -19.37 -22.77
C ARG A 302 -32.31 -19.10 -23.36
N PRO A 303 -32.94 -20.02 -24.12
CA PRO A 303 -34.29 -19.80 -24.65
C PRO A 303 -35.37 -19.67 -23.55
N HIS A 304 -35.25 -20.40 -22.44
CA HIS A 304 -36.18 -20.33 -21.32
C HIS A 304 -36.07 -19.01 -20.56
N VAL A 305 -34.85 -18.51 -20.33
CA VAL A 305 -34.60 -17.21 -19.70
C VAL A 305 -35.15 -16.09 -20.57
N THR A 306 -34.95 -16.13 -21.90
CA THR A 306 -35.52 -15.13 -22.80
C THR A 306 -37.05 -15.19 -22.82
N ASN A 307 -37.66 -16.37 -22.77
CA ASN A 307 -39.11 -16.52 -22.71
C ASN A 307 -39.70 -16.00 -21.38
N ILE A 308 -39.02 -16.26 -20.26
CA ILE A 308 -39.42 -15.70 -18.96
C ILE A 308 -39.31 -14.17 -18.99
N GLN A 309 -38.22 -13.62 -19.52
CA GLN A 309 -38.04 -12.17 -19.66
C GLN A 309 -39.14 -11.53 -20.52
N THR A 310 -39.49 -12.12 -21.66
CA THR A 310 -40.58 -11.61 -22.52
C THR A 310 -41.94 -11.70 -21.86
N LEU A 311 -42.21 -12.75 -21.06
CA LEU A 311 -43.46 -12.91 -20.32
C LEU A 311 -43.61 -11.87 -19.21
N PHE A 312 -42.53 -11.56 -18.47
CA PHE A 312 -42.59 -10.63 -17.34
C PHE A 312 -42.45 -9.16 -17.75
N ASP A 313 -41.85 -8.86 -18.90
CA ASP A 313 -41.70 -7.51 -19.44
C ASP A 313 -42.99 -6.65 -19.45
N PRO A 314 -44.16 -7.13 -19.93
CA PRO A 314 -45.39 -6.35 -19.88
C PRO A 314 -45.86 -6.07 -18.44
N TYR A 315 -45.66 -7.00 -17.52
CA TYR A 315 -45.99 -6.81 -16.09
C TYR A 315 -45.05 -5.82 -15.42
N ILE A 316 -43.74 -5.89 -15.69
CA ILE A 316 -42.74 -4.93 -15.20
C ILE A 316 -43.05 -3.53 -15.75
N LYS A 317 -43.41 -3.40 -17.03
CA LYS A 317 -43.83 -2.13 -17.63
C LYS A 317 -45.10 -1.59 -16.97
N LYS A 318 -46.08 -2.45 -16.69
CA LYS A 318 -47.33 -2.07 -16.00
C LYS A 318 -47.08 -1.65 -14.55
N ALA A 319 -46.30 -2.42 -13.80
CA ALA A 319 -45.88 -2.09 -12.43
C ALA A 319 -45.07 -0.79 -12.38
N LYS A 320 -44.17 -0.56 -13.34
CA LYS A 320 -43.43 0.70 -13.47
C LYS A 320 -44.38 1.87 -13.75
N LYS A 321 -45.40 1.70 -14.59
CA LYS A 321 -46.42 2.74 -14.86
C LYS A 321 -47.24 3.07 -13.60
N PHE A 322 -47.57 2.06 -12.79
CA PHE A 322 -48.30 2.24 -11.53
C PHE A 322 -47.44 2.84 -10.41
N THR A 323 -46.20 2.39 -10.23
CA THR A 323 -45.33 2.80 -9.12
C THR A 323 -44.70 4.18 -9.34
N LYS A 324 -44.42 4.55 -10.60
CA LYS A 324 -43.78 5.82 -10.96
C LYS A 324 -44.49 7.06 -10.38
N PRO A 325 -45.83 7.23 -10.44
CA PRO A 325 -46.48 8.38 -9.81
C PRO A 325 -46.32 8.41 -8.29
N TYR A 326 -46.40 7.27 -7.60
CA TYR A 326 -46.22 7.19 -6.15
C TYR A 326 -44.78 7.45 -5.70
N ILE A 327 -43.80 6.91 -6.42
CA ILE A 327 -42.37 7.20 -6.19
C ILE A 327 -42.10 8.69 -6.43
N ASN A 328 -42.69 9.27 -7.48
CA ASN A 328 -42.58 10.71 -7.76
C ASN A 328 -43.25 11.55 -6.67
N GLN A 329 -44.40 11.12 -6.15
CA GLN A 329 -45.09 11.81 -5.06
C GLN A 329 -44.31 11.71 -3.75
N LEU A 330 -43.81 10.53 -3.38
CA LEU A 330 -42.90 10.35 -2.24
C LEU A 330 -41.62 11.18 -2.40
N SER A 331 -41.04 11.22 -3.59
CA SER A 331 -39.87 12.06 -3.88
C SER A 331 -40.19 13.54 -3.73
N LYS A 332 -41.38 14.00 -4.16
CA LYS A 332 -41.81 15.39 -4.04
C LYS A 332 -42.13 15.79 -2.60
N THR A 333 -42.76 14.90 -1.83
CA THR A 333 -43.16 15.17 -0.42
C THR A 333 -41.99 14.98 0.55
N LEU A 334 -41.30 13.85 0.50
CA LEU A 334 -40.17 13.56 1.40
C LEU A 334 -38.85 14.15 0.91
N GLY A 335 -38.70 14.49 -0.38
CA GLY A 335 -37.49 15.11 -0.93
C GLY A 335 -36.97 16.28 -0.12
N PRO A 336 -37.77 17.33 0.18
CA PRO A 336 -37.31 18.45 1.00
C PRO A 336 -36.96 18.03 2.44
N HIS A 337 -37.68 17.09 3.05
CA HIS A 337 -37.39 16.63 4.42
C HIS A 337 -36.13 15.77 4.50
N ILE A 338 -35.91 14.87 3.53
CA ILE A 338 -34.70 14.08 3.40
C ILE A 338 -33.50 14.99 3.10
N ASN A 339 -33.67 16.01 2.25
CA ASN A 339 -32.62 16.99 1.99
C ASN A 339 -32.31 17.83 3.23
N LYS A 340 -33.33 18.26 3.99
CA LYS A 340 -33.15 18.99 5.26
C LYS A 340 -32.46 18.12 6.31
N ALA A 341 -32.86 16.86 6.46
CA ALA A 341 -32.19 15.89 7.33
C ALA A 341 -30.75 15.63 6.88
N ARG A 342 -30.49 15.50 5.57
CA ARG A 342 -29.15 15.32 5.01
C ARG A 342 -28.27 16.54 5.29
N VAL A 343 -28.79 17.77 5.12
CA VAL A 343 -28.06 19.01 5.40
C VAL A 343 -27.77 19.14 6.90
N PHE A 344 -28.75 18.84 7.76
CA PHE A 344 -28.61 18.85 9.21
C PHE A 344 -27.61 17.80 9.71
N LEU A 345 -27.62 16.59 9.12
CA LEU A 345 -26.69 15.52 9.48
C LEU A 345 -25.31 15.68 8.84
N LYS A 346 -25.16 16.49 7.78
CA LYS A 346 -23.89 16.77 7.09
C LYS A 346 -22.73 17.12 8.02
N PRO A 347 -22.87 18.03 9.01
CA PRO A 347 -21.80 18.30 9.97
C PRO A 347 -21.45 17.09 10.84
N TYR A 348 -22.45 16.31 11.28
CA TYR A 348 -22.24 15.13 12.12
C TYR A 348 -21.59 13.98 11.34
N THR A 349 -22.04 13.71 10.12
CA THR A 349 -21.42 12.71 9.24
C THR A 349 -20.01 13.10 8.86
N LYS A 350 -19.72 14.39 8.62
CA LYS A 350 -18.34 14.89 8.41
C LYS A 350 -17.47 14.71 9.66
N LYS A 351 -17.98 14.98 10.86
CA LYS A 351 -17.25 14.76 12.12
C LYS A 351 -16.98 13.28 12.35
N LEU A 352 -17.97 12.42 12.13
CA LEU A 352 -17.87 10.97 12.29
C LEU A 352 -16.91 10.36 11.27
N LEU A 353 -16.98 10.78 10.00
CA LEU A 353 -16.05 10.36 8.95
C LEU A 353 -14.62 10.83 9.25
N ARG A 354 -14.44 12.05 9.79
CA ARG A 354 -13.13 12.56 10.21
C ARG A 354 -12.57 11.77 11.38
N GLY A 355 -13.40 11.44 12.36
CA GLY A 355 -13.05 10.57 13.49
C GLY A 355 -12.64 9.17 13.01
N TYR A 356 -13.47 8.54 12.18
CA TYR A 356 -13.18 7.25 11.56
C TYR A 356 -11.88 7.26 10.76
N ARG A 357 -11.63 8.31 9.97
CA ARG A 357 -10.39 8.45 9.19
C ARG A 357 -9.15 8.67 10.06
N ARG A 358 -9.29 9.29 11.24
CA ARG A 358 -8.21 9.39 12.22
C ARG A 358 -7.94 8.03 12.86
N LEU A 359 -9.01 7.36 13.31
CA LEU A 359 -8.93 6.03 13.90
C LEU A 359 -8.33 5.00 12.93
N SER A 360 -8.77 4.98 11.68
CA SER A 360 -8.21 4.06 10.68
C SER A 360 -6.73 4.31 10.44
N LYS A 361 -6.30 5.58 10.33
CA LYS A 361 -4.88 5.93 10.20
C LYS A 361 -4.06 5.50 11.41
N THR A 362 -4.58 5.69 12.63
CA THR A 362 -3.89 5.25 13.85
C THR A 362 -3.84 3.73 13.93
N THR A 363 -4.94 3.03 13.62
CA THR A 363 -5.01 1.57 13.61
C THR A 363 -4.02 0.99 12.61
N VAL A 364 -3.90 1.54 11.40
CA VAL A 364 -2.93 1.08 10.40
C VAL A 364 -1.49 1.34 10.86
N LYS A 365 -1.20 2.49 11.48
CA LYS A 365 0.13 2.79 12.04
C LYS A 365 0.50 1.81 13.15
N TYR A 366 -0.39 1.60 14.12
CA TYR A 366 -0.20 0.65 15.21
C TYR A 366 -0.11 -0.78 14.70
N HIS A 367 -0.94 -1.17 13.73
CA HIS A 367 -0.88 -2.48 13.08
C HIS A 367 0.49 -2.73 12.49
N ARG A 368 1.01 -1.76 11.73
CA ARG A 368 2.34 -1.84 11.11
C ARG A 368 3.45 -1.91 12.16
N GLN A 369 3.33 -1.16 13.27
CA GLN A 369 4.30 -1.16 14.36
C GLN A 369 4.29 -2.50 15.13
N VAL A 370 3.11 -2.99 15.49
CA VAL A 370 2.92 -4.28 16.15
C VAL A 370 3.37 -5.41 15.22
N HIS A 371 3.03 -5.35 13.94
CA HIS A 371 3.51 -6.27 12.91
C HIS A 371 5.05 -6.30 12.85
N ALA A 372 5.69 -5.13 12.78
CA ALA A 372 7.15 -5.05 12.74
C ALA A 372 7.77 -5.67 14.01
N ASN A 373 7.25 -5.33 15.19
CA ASN A 373 7.73 -5.86 16.46
C ASN A 373 7.50 -7.37 16.61
N ILE A 374 6.35 -7.87 16.18
CA ILE A 374 6.04 -9.31 16.18
C ILE A 374 6.96 -10.02 15.20
N HIS A 375 7.15 -9.48 14.01
CA HIS A 375 8.02 -10.07 13.00
C HIS A 375 9.50 -10.09 13.44
N THR A 376 9.99 -9.03 14.12
CA THR A 376 11.35 -9.04 14.72
C THR A 376 11.44 -10.04 15.85
N LEU A 377 10.46 -10.07 16.76
CA LEU A 377 10.43 -11.01 17.90
C LEU A 377 10.29 -12.47 17.45
N LEU A 378 9.59 -12.73 16.34
CA LEU A 378 9.51 -14.05 15.71
C LEU A 378 10.86 -14.43 15.07
N LYS A 379 11.57 -13.49 14.43
CA LYS A 379 12.89 -13.73 13.82
C LYS A 379 14.03 -13.91 14.83
N GLU A 380 14.02 -13.16 15.93
CA GLU A 380 15.05 -13.15 16.96
C GLU A 380 15.06 -14.44 17.80
N ASN A 381 13.88 -15.06 17.98
CA ASN A 381 13.79 -16.35 18.66
C ASN A 381 14.07 -17.48 17.66
N GLU A 382 15.10 -18.29 17.93
CA GLU A 382 15.50 -19.44 17.11
C GLU A 382 14.33 -20.39 16.78
N TYR A 383 13.37 -20.52 17.70
CA TYR A 383 12.22 -21.42 17.61
C TYR A 383 11.03 -20.90 16.80
N THR A 384 10.81 -19.60 16.77
CA THR A 384 9.68 -18.99 16.04
C THR A 384 10.09 -18.45 14.67
N ARG A 385 11.40 -18.43 14.40
CA ARG A 385 12.00 -18.04 13.12
C ARG A 385 11.42 -18.76 11.89
N PRO A 386 11.14 -20.09 11.89
CA PRO A 386 10.50 -20.75 10.75
C PRO A 386 9.04 -20.34 10.56
N PHE A 387 8.38 -19.86 11.61
CA PHE A 387 7.01 -19.33 11.58
C PHE A 387 6.96 -17.81 11.35
N ALA A 388 8.10 -17.15 11.19
CA ALA A 388 8.21 -15.72 10.89
C ALA A 388 7.82 -15.41 9.43
N SER A 389 6.72 -16.02 8.95
CA SER A 389 6.11 -15.66 7.69
C SER A 389 5.43 -14.31 7.83
N TYR A 390 5.51 -13.51 6.77
CA TYR A 390 4.86 -12.20 6.68
C TYR A 390 3.36 -12.30 7.01
N GLU A 391 2.70 -13.33 6.50
CA GLU A 391 1.26 -13.56 6.70
C GLU A 391 0.91 -13.87 8.15
N LEU A 392 1.69 -14.71 8.85
CA LEU A 392 1.41 -15.06 10.25
C LEU A 392 1.65 -13.87 11.19
N ALA A 393 2.76 -13.13 11.00
CA ALA A 393 3.02 -11.92 11.77
C ALA A 393 1.90 -10.89 11.57
N TRP A 394 1.38 -10.77 10.35
CA TRP A 394 0.29 -9.86 10.01
C TRP A 394 -1.04 -10.28 10.63
N LEU A 395 -1.35 -11.59 10.66
CA LEU A 395 -2.52 -12.13 11.35
C LEU A 395 -2.43 -11.92 12.86
N MET A 396 -1.26 -12.14 13.47
CA MET A 396 -1.04 -11.94 14.91
C MET A 396 -1.15 -10.47 15.31
N ALA A 397 -0.61 -9.56 14.49
CA ALA A 397 -0.79 -8.11 14.70
C ALA A 397 -2.26 -7.69 14.60
N SER A 398 -3.00 -8.27 13.64
CA SER A 398 -4.44 -8.02 13.50
C SER A 398 -5.23 -8.54 14.70
N ALA A 399 -4.91 -9.75 15.19
CA ALA A 399 -5.57 -10.36 16.35
C ALA A 399 -5.36 -9.53 17.62
N LEU A 400 -4.13 -9.03 17.84
CA LEU A 400 -3.79 -8.15 18.96
C LEU A 400 -4.54 -6.82 18.93
N LEU A 401 -4.82 -6.27 17.74
CA LEU A 401 -5.60 -5.04 17.60
C LEU A 401 -7.10 -5.24 17.77
N VAL A 402 -7.63 -6.40 17.37
CA VAL A 402 -9.05 -6.72 17.48
C VAL A 402 -9.43 -7.10 18.92
N PHE A 403 -8.51 -7.68 19.68
CA PHE A 403 -8.75 -8.16 21.04
C PHE A 403 -9.31 -7.09 22.01
N PRO A 404 -8.73 -5.87 22.12
CA PRO A 404 -9.27 -4.81 22.98
C PRO A 404 -10.69 -4.37 22.55
N VAL A 405 -10.95 -4.33 21.25
CA VAL A 405 -12.26 -3.96 20.70
C VAL A 405 -13.30 -5.01 21.07
N MET A 406 -12.95 -6.30 21.00
CA MET A 406 -13.82 -7.40 21.41
C MET A 406 -14.11 -7.38 22.92
N VAL A 407 -13.12 -7.06 23.76
CA VAL A 407 -13.32 -6.92 25.21
C VAL A 407 -14.25 -5.73 25.51
N LEU A 408 -14.06 -4.58 24.86
CA LEU A 408 -14.96 -3.44 25.01
C LEU A 408 -16.38 -3.74 24.54
N LEU A 409 -16.53 -4.45 23.41
CA LEU A 409 -17.83 -4.82 22.87
C LEU A 409 -18.58 -5.80 23.78
N THR A 410 -17.88 -6.78 24.36
CA THR A 410 -18.47 -7.73 25.31
C THR A 410 -18.84 -7.05 26.63
N TRP A 411 -18.05 -6.09 27.11
CA TRP A 411 -18.39 -5.24 28.25
C TRP A 411 -19.62 -4.36 28.00
N LEU A 412 -19.70 -3.71 26.84
CA LEU A 412 -20.88 -2.94 26.43
C LEU A 412 -22.13 -3.82 26.32
N GLN A 413 -22.00 -5.01 25.74
CA GLN A 413 -23.09 -5.98 25.70
C GLN A 413 -23.53 -6.38 27.11
N ALA A 414 -22.62 -6.59 28.06
CA ALA A 414 -22.97 -6.91 29.44
C ALA A 414 -23.71 -5.76 30.16
N LEU A 415 -23.36 -4.51 29.86
CA LEU A 415 -24.00 -3.31 30.43
C LEU A 415 -25.41 -3.07 29.88
N PHE A 416 -25.65 -3.34 28.59
CA PHE A 416 -26.95 -3.13 27.93
C PHE A 416 -27.83 -4.39 27.86
N SER A 417 -27.29 -5.57 28.14
CA SER A 417 -28.09 -6.80 28.23
C SER A 417 -28.92 -6.75 29.50
N LYS A 418 -30.22 -6.44 29.34
CA LYS A 418 -31.20 -6.65 30.42
C LYS A 418 -31.09 -8.10 30.89
N LYS A 419 -30.91 -8.30 32.21
CA LYS A 419 -30.94 -9.63 32.85
C LYS A 419 -32.05 -10.47 32.21
N PRO A 420 -31.76 -11.68 31.70
CA PRO A 420 -32.83 -12.53 31.20
C PRO A 420 -33.81 -12.74 32.36
N ARG A 421 -35.08 -12.36 32.16
CA ARG A 421 -36.16 -12.66 33.09
C ARG A 421 -36.12 -14.17 33.30
N ARG A 422 -35.73 -14.63 34.50
CA ARG A 422 -35.83 -16.04 34.87
C ARG A 422 -37.27 -16.43 34.59
N ARG A 423 -37.50 -17.32 33.61
CA ARG A 423 -38.77 -18.05 33.54
C ARG A 423 -38.84 -18.84 34.84
N THR A 424 -39.75 -18.46 35.71
CA THR A 424 -40.21 -19.31 36.81
C THR A 424 -40.63 -20.63 36.16
N ARG A 425 -39.82 -21.65 36.41
CA ARG A 425 -40.08 -23.02 35.98
C ARG A 425 -41.30 -23.46 36.80
N SER A 426 -42.47 -23.37 36.20
CA SER A 426 -43.68 -24.01 36.70
C SER A 426 -43.36 -25.48 36.96
N SER A 427 -43.35 -25.85 38.24
CA SER A 427 -43.22 -27.23 38.71
C SER A 427 -44.57 -27.91 38.53
N HIS A 428 -44.79 -28.52 37.36
CA HIS A 428 -45.81 -29.57 37.27
C HIS A 428 -45.25 -30.85 37.90
N THR A 429 -45.71 -31.10 39.13
CA THR A 429 -45.63 -32.38 39.83
C THR A 429 -46.40 -33.45 39.07
N GLY A 430 -45.69 -34.24 38.27
CA GLY A 430 -46.18 -35.51 37.74
C GLY A 430 -45.73 -36.64 38.66
N GLN A 431 -46.69 -37.29 39.31
CA GLN A 431 -46.51 -38.48 40.14
C GLN A 431 -45.82 -39.61 39.34
N SER A 432 -44.69 -40.12 39.82
CA SER A 432 -44.23 -41.47 39.45
C SER A 432 -44.25 -42.37 40.68
N ARG A 433 -45.09 -43.40 40.57
CA ARG A 433 -45.34 -44.51 41.51
C ARG A 433 -44.08 -45.01 42.25
N ARG A 434 -44.20 -45.07 43.58
CA ARG A 434 -43.34 -45.84 44.48
C ARG A 434 -43.39 -47.33 44.11
N ARG A 435 -42.23 -47.95 43.85
CA ARG A 435 -42.04 -49.41 43.96
C ARG A 435 -41.16 -49.67 45.17
N ALA A 436 -41.73 -50.34 46.17
CA ALA A 436 -41.05 -50.75 47.38
C ALA A 436 -40.03 -51.86 47.07
N LYS A 437 -38.79 -51.71 47.56
CA LYS A 437 -37.80 -52.77 47.62
C LYS A 437 -37.62 -53.15 49.09
N ARG A 438 -37.96 -54.41 49.39
CA ARG A 438 -37.86 -55.05 50.71
C ARG A 438 -36.40 -55.10 51.15
N VAL A 439 -36.14 -54.74 52.41
CA VAL A 439 -34.88 -54.99 53.11
C VAL A 439 -35.21 -55.88 54.31
N HIS A 440 -34.50 -57.00 54.41
CA HIS A 440 -34.57 -57.97 55.48
C HIS A 440 -33.83 -57.43 56.73
N PRO A 441 -34.30 -57.68 57.97
CA PRO A 441 -33.65 -57.21 59.18
C PRO A 441 -32.62 -58.23 59.69
N ASP A 442 -31.41 -57.75 60.00
CA ASP A 442 -30.45 -58.52 60.80
C ASP A 442 -30.57 -58.17 62.29
N LYS A 443 -30.51 -59.24 63.07
CA LYS A 443 -30.67 -59.37 64.52
C LYS A 443 -29.54 -58.68 65.29
N ALA A 444 -29.90 -57.97 66.37
CA ALA A 444 -29.05 -57.85 67.57
C ALA A 444 -29.87 -57.45 68.81
N SER A 445 -30.12 -58.41 69.70
CA SER A 445 -30.32 -58.26 71.16
C SER A 445 -30.44 -59.70 71.70
N ALA A 446 -29.37 -60.26 72.26
CA ALA A 446 -28.95 -60.15 73.66
C ALA A 446 -29.93 -60.81 74.64
N SER A 447 -29.62 -62.03 75.09
CA SER A 447 -29.46 -62.35 76.52
C SER A 447 -29.19 -63.85 76.75
N ARG A 448 -28.22 -64.10 77.64
CA ARG A 448 -27.80 -65.36 78.28
C ARG A 448 -26.87 -66.29 77.53
#